data_AF-E1Z6G2-F1
#
_entry.id   AF-E1Z6G2-F1
#
_cell.length_a   1.000
_cell.length_b   1.000
_cell.length_c   1.000
_cell.angle_alpha   90.00
_cell.angle_beta   90.00
_cell.angle_gamma   90.00
#
_symmetry.space_group_name_H-M   'P 1'
#
loop_
_entity.id
_entity.type
_entity.pdbx_description
1 polymer ?
#
loop_
_entity_poly.entity_id
_entity_poly.type
_entity_poly.pdbx_seq_one_letter_code
_entity_poly.pdbx_strand_id
1 'polypeptide(L)'
;PQLFPYHLGEFVCRQMRLTPFKYYASILVDAMREDHPYDSIPNFTAADIVRIMGIGRNEYIAIMVQAKSKKLMWRMNKGLVKDLLPQSPLNIQIDPWWLVHVVNLGETEYRQLDPTEATVCHIAARPGGARYADLNGMAVRQLYQRGLVWLEVPVRPEDHLSIPPLE
;
A
#
# COMPACT_ATOMS: atom_id res chain seq x y z
N PRO A 1 -1.85 -0.22 -16.46
CA PRO A 1 -1.97 0.05 -15.00
C PRO A 1 -1.10 1.25 -14.60
N GLN A 2 -1.69 2.32 -14.07
CA GLN A 2 -0.97 3.55 -13.72
C GLN A 2 -0.35 3.46 -12.30
N LEU A 3 0.56 4.39 -11.99
CA LEU A 3 1.09 4.59 -10.64
C LEU A 3 -0.05 4.98 -9.69
N PHE A 4 0.07 4.65 -8.40
CA PHE A 4 -0.86 5.18 -7.39
C PHE A 4 -0.87 6.72 -7.45
N PRO A 5 -2.05 7.37 -7.50
CA PRO A 5 -2.14 8.83 -7.63
C PRO A 5 -1.84 9.51 -6.29
N TYR A 6 -0.58 9.57 -5.88
CA TYR A 6 -0.14 10.11 -4.59
C TYR A 6 -0.63 11.53 -4.32
N HIS A 7 -0.67 12.38 -5.35
CA HIS A 7 -1.19 13.76 -5.25
C HIS A 7 -2.70 13.83 -4.94
N LEU A 8 -3.44 12.75 -5.15
CA LEU A 8 -4.85 12.60 -4.76
C LEU A 8 -5.01 11.68 -3.54
N GLY A 9 -3.93 11.42 -2.80
CA GLY A 9 -3.88 10.47 -1.70
C GLY A 9 -4.98 10.70 -0.67
N GLU A 10 -5.27 11.96 -0.32
CA GLU A 10 -6.36 12.29 0.60
C GLU A 10 -7.72 11.80 0.09
N PHE A 11 -8.07 12.10 -1.17
CA PHE A 11 -9.32 11.66 -1.77
C PHE A 11 -9.38 10.13 -1.89
N VAL A 12 -8.31 9.52 -2.41
CA VAL A 12 -8.25 8.08 -2.71
C VAL A 12 -8.25 7.23 -1.45
N CYS A 13 -7.43 7.61 -0.46
CA CYS A 13 -7.31 6.86 0.80
C CYS A 13 -8.47 7.13 1.76
N ARG A 14 -8.97 8.38 1.88
CA ARG A 14 -10.09 8.66 2.80
C ARG A 14 -11.43 8.28 2.17
N GLN A 15 -11.73 8.79 0.99
CA GLN A 15 -13.07 8.67 0.41
C GLN A 15 -13.28 7.29 -0.23
N MET A 16 -12.31 6.83 -1.03
CA MET A 16 -12.40 5.51 -1.68
C MET A 16 -11.87 4.36 -0.81
N ARG A 17 -11.29 4.66 0.36
CA ARG A 17 -10.70 3.68 1.30
C ARG A 17 -9.66 2.77 0.64
N LEU A 18 -8.94 3.30 -0.35
CA LEU A 18 -8.01 2.57 -1.18
C LEU A 18 -6.57 3.01 -0.86
N THR A 19 -5.92 2.28 0.06
CA THR A 19 -4.50 2.52 0.37
C THR A 19 -3.61 2.09 -0.80
N PRO A 20 -2.35 2.58 -0.90
CA PRO A 20 -1.40 2.13 -1.92
C PRO A 20 -1.26 0.60 -1.97
N PHE A 21 -1.21 -0.06 -0.81
CA PHE A 21 -1.20 -1.52 -0.72
C PHE A 21 -2.42 -2.17 -1.40
N LYS A 22 -3.64 -1.71 -1.06
CA LYS A 22 -4.87 -2.27 -1.65
C LYS A 22 -4.95 -1.99 -3.16
N TYR A 23 -4.48 -0.81 -3.59
CA TYR A 23 -4.40 -0.44 -5.00
C TYR A 23 -3.49 -1.39 -5.77
N TYR A 24 -2.25 -1.58 -5.32
CA TYR A 24 -1.29 -2.45 -5.99
C TYR A 24 -1.68 -3.93 -5.93
N ALA A 25 -2.30 -4.37 -4.82
CA ALA A 25 -2.87 -5.71 -4.75
C ALA A 25 -3.94 -5.92 -5.83
N SER A 26 -4.82 -4.94 -6.08
CA SER A 26 -5.80 -5.06 -7.16
C SER A 26 -5.17 -5.14 -8.55
N ILE A 27 -4.12 -4.33 -8.83
CA ILE A 27 -3.37 -4.39 -10.09
C ILE A 27 -2.79 -5.79 -10.31
N LEU A 28 -2.16 -6.36 -9.28
CA LEU A 28 -1.60 -7.71 -9.38
C LEU A 28 -2.67 -8.76 -9.60
N VAL A 29 -3.78 -8.70 -8.86
CA VAL A 29 -4.90 -9.64 -9.06
C VAL A 29 -5.43 -9.59 -10.48
N ASP A 30 -5.64 -8.39 -11.04
CA ASP A 30 -6.17 -8.23 -12.39
C ASP A 30 -5.17 -8.68 -13.45
N ALA A 31 -3.89 -8.29 -13.33
CA ALA A 31 -2.83 -8.76 -14.24
C ALA A 31 -2.68 -10.28 -14.25
N MET A 32 -2.69 -10.91 -13.06
CA MET A 32 -2.62 -12.37 -12.94
C MET A 32 -3.84 -13.03 -13.59
N ARG A 33 -5.05 -12.52 -13.31
CA ARG A 33 -6.29 -13.08 -13.89
C ARG A 33 -6.33 -13.02 -15.41
N GLU A 34 -5.75 -11.99 -16.00
CA GLU A 34 -5.63 -11.80 -17.45
C GLU A 34 -4.43 -12.55 -18.05
N ASP A 35 -3.68 -13.29 -17.23
CA ASP A 35 -2.44 -13.99 -17.58
C ASP A 35 -1.36 -13.07 -18.19
N HIS A 36 -1.37 -11.81 -17.77
CA HIS A 36 -0.37 -10.85 -18.21
C HIS A 36 0.99 -11.13 -17.56
N PRO A 37 2.10 -11.03 -18.32
CA PRO A 37 3.43 -11.17 -17.76
C PRO A 37 3.75 -9.98 -16.85
N TYR A 38 4.60 -10.20 -15.84
CA TYR A 38 5.06 -9.12 -14.95
C TYR A 38 5.68 -7.95 -15.72
N ASP A 39 6.39 -8.23 -16.81
CA ASP A 39 7.07 -7.23 -17.66
C ASP A 39 6.09 -6.27 -18.37
N SER A 40 4.78 -6.54 -18.34
CA SER A 40 3.74 -5.60 -18.82
C SER A 40 3.40 -4.49 -17.80
N ILE A 41 3.85 -4.62 -16.55
CA ILE A 41 3.62 -3.64 -15.49
C ILE A 41 4.62 -2.48 -15.68
N PRO A 42 4.18 -1.21 -15.73
CA PRO A 42 5.10 -0.08 -15.86
C PRO A 42 6.13 -0.01 -14.73
N ASN A 43 7.36 0.41 -15.05
CA ASN A 43 8.49 0.37 -14.13
C ASN A 43 8.23 1.03 -12.77
N PHE A 44 7.63 2.23 -12.74
CA PHE A 44 7.33 2.91 -11.47
C PHE A 44 6.26 2.17 -10.66
N THR A 45 5.28 1.58 -11.32
CA THR A 45 4.28 0.70 -10.67
C THR A 45 4.94 -0.55 -10.10
N ALA A 46 5.84 -1.18 -10.86
CA ALA A 46 6.59 -2.37 -10.42
C ALA A 46 7.50 -2.04 -9.22
N ALA A 47 8.21 -0.91 -9.26
CA ALA A 47 9.05 -0.45 -8.16
C ALA A 47 8.23 -0.26 -6.86
N ASP A 48 7.04 0.33 -6.96
CA ASP A 48 6.15 0.48 -5.82
C ASP A 48 5.58 -0.85 -5.31
N ILE A 49 5.21 -1.76 -6.22
CA ILE A 49 4.77 -3.12 -5.84
C ILE A 49 5.87 -3.83 -5.06
N VAL A 50 7.13 -3.75 -5.51
CA VAL A 50 8.27 -4.34 -4.77
C VAL A 50 8.42 -3.67 -3.40
N ARG A 51 8.40 -2.34 -3.34
CA ARG A 51 8.59 -1.58 -2.09
C ARG A 51 7.49 -1.83 -1.06
N ILE A 52 6.23 -1.94 -1.50
CA ILE A 52 5.05 -2.00 -0.63
C ILE A 52 4.63 -3.44 -0.36
N MET A 53 4.72 -4.33 -1.34
CA MET A 53 4.23 -5.70 -1.25
C MET A 53 5.35 -6.76 -1.24
N GLY A 54 6.57 -6.40 -1.65
CA GLY A 54 7.68 -7.36 -1.76
C GLY A 54 7.54 -8.30 -2.96
N ILE A 55 6.76 -7.92 -3.98
CA ILE A 55 6.54 -8.77 -5.16
C ILE A 55 7.35 -8.23 -6.34
N GLY A 56 8.50 -8.87 -6.58
CA GLY A 56 9.25 -8.71 -7.82
C GLY A 56 8.77 -9.68 -8.90
N ARG A 57 9.52 -9.71 -9.99
CA ARG A 57 9.25 -10.58 -11.15
C ARG A 57 9.22 -12.06 -10.75
N ASN A 58 10.16 -12.49 -9.93
CA ASN A 58 10.29 -13.90 -9.54
C ASN A 58 9.16 -14.33 -8.60
N GLU A 59 8.81 -13.49 -7.64
CA GLU A 59 7.69 -13.74 -6.72
C GLU A 59 6.37 -13.78 -7.48
N TYR A 60 6.17 -12.88 -8.44
CA TYR A 60 5.00 -12.89 -9.32
C TYR A 60 4.88 -14.21 -10.10
N ILE A 61 5.97 -14.65 -10.74
CA ILE A 61 6.00 -15.91 -11.50
C ILE A 61 5.71 -17.10 -10.57
N ALA A 62 6.30 -17.14 -9.38
CA ALA A 62 6.07 -18.20 -8.41
C ALA A 62 4.59 -18.27 -7.99
N ILE A 63 3.97 -17.13 -7.69
CA ILE A 63 2.54 -17.03 -7.36
C ILE A 63 1.68 -17.48 -8.54
N MET A 64 2.00 -17.07 -9.77
CA MET A 64 1.28 -17.47 -10.97
C MET A 64 1.35 -18.98 -11.21
N VAL A 65 2.53 -19.59 -11.06
CA VAL A 65 2.71 -21.04 -11.17
C VAL A 65 1.90 -21.76 -10.08
N GLN A 66 1.96 -21.27 -8.84
CA GLN A 66 1.18 -21.83 -7.73
C GLN A 66 -0.33 -21.68 -7.93
N ALA A 67 -0.78 -20.56 -8.49
CA ALA A 67 -2.19 -20.32 -8.78
C ALA A 67 -2.70 -21.25 -9.89
N LYS A 68 -1.89 -21.47 -10.93
CA LYS A 68 -2.19 -22.38 -12.04
C LYS A 68 -2.15 -23.85 -11.60
N SER A 69 -1.19 -24.25 -10.77
CA SER A 69 -1.08 -25.64 -10.28
C SER A 69 -2.26 -26.03 -9.38
N LYS A 70 -2.84 -25.06 -8.67
CA LYS A 70 -4.03 -25.25 -7.82
C LYS A 70 -5.36 -25.34 -8.59
N LYS A 71 -5.39 -25.23 -9.93
CA LYS A 71 -6.63 -25.38 -10.71
C LYS A 71 -6.51 -26.18 -12.01
N LEU A 72 -7.12 -27.36 -11.96
CA LEU A 72 -7.64 -28.19 -13.05
C LEU A 72 -8.73 -27.50 -13.92
N MET A 73 -9.01 -26.20 -13.77
CA MET A 73 -10.13 -25.53 -14.44
C MET A 73 -9.76 -24.10 -14.86
N TRP A 74 -9.23 -23.97 -16.08
CA TRP A 74 -9.27 -22.89 -17.11
C TRP A 74 -9.61 -21.40 -16.80
N ARG A 75 -9.93 -20.97 -15.58
CA ARG A 75 -10.00 -19.56 -15.17
C ARG A 75 -9.55 -19.36 -13.71
N MET A 76 -8.56 -18.49 -13.51
CA MET A 76 -8.07 -18.08 -12.19
C MET A 76 -9.20 -17.38 -11.42
N ASN A 77 -9.53 -17.88 -10.23
CA ASN A 77 -10.54 -17.24 -9.37
C ASN A 77 -9.89 -16.05 -8.64
N LYS A 78 -10.57 -14.89 -8.63
CA LYS A 78 -10.16 -13.68 -7.91
C LYS A 78 -9.83 -13.94 -6.45
N GLY A 79 -10.60 -14.79 -5.76
CA GLY A 79 -10.34 -15.16 -4.37
C GLY A 79 -9.02 -15.89 -4.20
N LEU A 80 -8.75 -16.90 -5.04
CA LEU A 80 -7.53 -17.70 -4.94
C LEU A 80 -6.26 -16.88 -5.15
N VAL A 81 -6.26 -15.96 -6.12
CA VAL A 81 -5.10 -15.08 -6.34
C VAL A 81 -4.90 -14.14 -5.16
N LYS A 82 -5.98 -13.54 -4.67
CA LYS A 82 -5.93 -12.65 -3.51
C LYS A 82 -5.37 -13.34 -2.27
N ASP A 83 -5.69 -14.63 -2.08
CA ASP A 83 -5.21 -15.42 -0.94
C ASP A 83 -3.71 -15.80 -1.06
N LEU A 84 -3.17 -15.83 -2.28
CA LEU A 84 -1.75 -16.09 -2.53
C LEU A 84 -0.87 -14.82 -2.42
N LEU A 85 -1.49 -13.64 -2.53
CA LEU A 85 -0.80 -12.37 -2.32
C LEU A 85 -0.58 -12.10 -0.81
N PRO A 86 0.39 -11.23 -0.45
CA PRO A 86 0.51 -10.69 0.89
C PRO A 86 -0.81 -10.09 1.37
N GLN A 87 -1.14 -10.29 2.64
CA GLN A 87 -2.36 -9.76 3.26
C GLN A 87 -2.15 -8.41 3.97
N SER A 88 -0.89 -8.01 4.16
CA SER A 88 -0.49 -6.73 4.72
C SER A 88 0.73 -6.19 3.97
N PRO A 89 0.97 -4.86 3.98
CA PRO A 89 2.15 -4.27 3.38
C PRO A 89 3.43 -4.73 4.08
N LEU A 90 4.57 -4.63 3.40
CA LEU A 90 5.88 -4.80 4.01
C LEU A 90 6.09 -3.82 5.17
N ASN A 91 6.85 -4.25 6.17
CA ASN A 91 7.32 -3.34 7.21
C ASN A 91 8.48 -2.51 6.65
N ILE A 92 8.18 -1.27 6.30
CA ILE A 92 9.17 -0.33 5.75
C ILE A 92 9.80 0.53 6.85
N GLN A 93 10.96 1.11 6.56
CA GLN A 93 11.47 2.23 7.33
C GLN A 93 10.59 3.44 7.02
N ILE A 94 10.10 4.10 8.07
CA ILE A 94 9.27 5.31 7.97
C ILE A 94 10.15 6.43 8.50
N ASP A 95 10.48 7.40 7.65
CA ASP A 95 11.31 8.51 8.11
C ASP A 95 10.52 9.43 9.05
N PRO A 96 11.17 10.05 10.05
CA PRO A 96 10.51 10.91 11.04
C PRO A 96 9.69 12.06 10.44
N TRP A 97 10.08 12.53 9.25
CA TRP A 97 9.46 13.67 8.58
C TRP A 97 8.28 13.31 7.68
N TRP A 98 8.03 12.02 7.43
CA TRP A 98 6.87 11.58 6.64
C TRP A 98 5.58 11.91 7.37
N LEU A 99 4.54 12.18 6.60
CA LEU A 99 3.21 12.45 7.11
C LEU A 99 2.41 11.15 7.21
N VAL A 100 1.69 11.02 8.32
CA VAL A 100 0.77 9.94 8.61
C VAL A 100 -0.64 10.51 8.54
N HIS A 101 -1.50 9.85 7.78
CA HIS A 101 -2.89 10.21 7.65
C HIS A 101 -3.78 9.00 7.94
N VAL A 102 -4.91 9.24 8.60
CA VAL A 102 -5.90 8.19 8.87
C VAL A 102 -6.92 8.08 7.74
N VAL A 103 -7.24 6.84 7.33
CA VAL A 103 -8.36 6.56 6.41
C VAL A 103 -9.68 6.76 7.14
N ASN A 104 -10.80 6.82 6.41
CA ASN A 104 -12.11 6.79 7.05
C ASN A 104 -12.28 5.43 7.76
N LEU A 105 -12.47 5.47 9.07
CA LEU A 105 -12.66 4.29 9.91
C LEU A 105 -14.14 3.92 9.96
N GLY A 106 -14.44 2.64 9.75
CA GLY A 106 -15.74 2.07 10.08
C GLY A 106 -15.88 1.82 11.57
N GLU A 107 -17.12 1.59 12.02
CA GLU A 107 -17.42 1.35 13.44
C GLU A 107 -16.65 0.16 14.03
N THR A 108 -16.56 -0.95 13.29
CA THR A 108 -15.82 -2.13 13.73
C THR A 108 -14.33 -1.86 13.94
N GLU A 109 -13.71 -1.12 13.02
CA GLU A 109 -12.28 -0.77 13.10
C GLU A 109 -12.03 0.19 14.27
N TYR A 110 -12.91 1.19 14.44
CA TYR A 110 -12.84 2.14 15.55
C TYR A 110 -12.91 1.46 16.91
N ARG A 111 -13.80 0.47 17.08
CA ARG A 111 -13.94 -0.31 18.32
C ARG A 111 -12.73 -1.20 18.64
N GLN A 112 -11.89 -1.50 17.65
CA GLN A 112 -10.70 -2.33 17.81
C GLN A 112 -9.43 -1.52 18.10
N LEU A 113 -9.52 -0.18 18.14
CA LEU A 113 -8.39 0.66 18.47
C LEU A 113 -8.11 0.60 19.98
N ASP A 114 -6.84 0.45 20.34
CA ASP A 114 -6.41 0.76 21.70
C ASP A 114 -6.32 2.29 21.93
N PRO A 115 -6.20 2.78 23.17
CA PRO A 115 -6.14 4.23 23.45
C PRO A 115 -4.99 4.98 22.76
N THR A 116 -3.86 4.32 22.54
CA THR A 116 -2.69 4.89 21.85
C THR A 116 -2.99 5.02 20.36
N GLU A 117 -3.54 3.98 19.75
CA GLU A 117 -3.96 3.98 18.35
C GLU A 117 -5.07 5.00 18.09
N ALA A 118 -6.05 5.12 18.99
CA ALA A 118 -7.10 6.12 18.92
C ALA A 118 -6.54 7.55 18.95
N THR A 119 -5.53 7.80 19.80
CA THR A 119 -4.84 9.09 19.86
C THR A 119 -4.09 9.38 18.55
N VAL A 120 -3.37 8.40 17.99
CA VAL A 120 -2.69 8.54 16.69
C VAL A 120 -3.69 8.84 15.58
N CYS A 121 -4.78 8.08 15.49
CA CYS A 121 -5.85 8.29 14.51
C CYS A 121 -6.47 9.69 14.63
N HIS A 122 -6.72 10.16 15.85
CA HIS A 122 -7.27 11.49 16.10
C HIS A 122 -6.33 12.61 15.60
N ILE A 123 -5.02 12.50 15.87
CA ILE A 123 -4.04 13.50 15.44
C ILE A 123 -3.85 13.44 13.90
N ALA A 124 -3.74 12.24 13.33
CA ALA A 124 -3.59 12.02 11.89
C ALA A 124 -4.85 12.31 11.06
N ALA A 125 -6.01 12.56 11.71
CA ALA A 125 -7.23 13.01 11.06
C ALA A 125 -7.20 14.50 10.68
N ARG A 126 -6.32 15.29 11.29
CA ARG A 126 -6.22 16.74 11.03
C ARG A 126 -5.87 17.02 9.55
N PRO A 127 -6.28 18.17 8.99
CA PRO A 127 -5.85 18.59 7.67
C PRO A 127 -4.32 18.60 7.57
N GLY A 128 -3.77 18.03 6.50
CA GLY A 128 -2.32 17.88 6.32
C GLY A 128 -1.68 16.72 7.11
N GLY A 129 -2.45 15.93 7.84
CA GLY A 129 -1.94 14.77 8.59
C GLY A 129 -1.03 15.17 9.76
N ALA A 130 -0.16 14.25 10.18
CA ALA A 130 0.79 14.49 11.26
C ALA A 130 2.13 13.82 10.98
N ARG A 131 3.24 14.45 11.37
CA ARG A 131 4.57 13.87 11.14
C ARG A 131 4.76 12.61 11.98
N TYR A 132 5.40 11.61 11.43
CA TYR A 132 5.71 10.36 12.12
C TYR A 132 6.48 10.60 13.44
N ALA A 133 7.40 11.56 13.46
CA ALA A 133 8.17 11.95 14.64
C ALA A 133 7.31 12.41 15.82
N ASP A 134 6.12 12.95 15.56
CA ASP A 134 5.23 13.52 16.58
C ASP A 134 4.21 12.49 17.09
N LEU A 135 4.29 11.24 16.64
CA LEU A 135 3.33 10.17 16.93
C LEU A 135 3.99 8.98 17.63
N ASN A 136 3.15 8.13 18.24
CA ASN A 136 3.64 6.83 18.72
C ASN A 136 3.98 5.92 17.52
N GLY A 137 5.28 5.74 17.28
CA GLY A 137 5.76 5.03 16.10
C GLY A 137 5.35 3.55 16.01
N MET A 138 5.12 2.88 17.14
CA MET A 138 4.65 1.49 17.18
C MET A 138 3.17 1.40 16.76
N ALA A 139 2.32 2.26 17.32
CA ALA A 139 0.91 2.34 16.96
C ALA A 139 0.74 2.69 15.47
N VAL A 140 1.53 3.63 14.93
CA VAL A 140 1.50 3.93 13.48
C VAL A 140 1.83 2.70 12.64
N ARG A 141 2.86 1.91 13.00
CA ARG A 141 3.23 0.70 12.25
C ARG A 141 2.12 -0.36 12.30
N GLN A 142 1.49 -0.56 13.46
CA GLN A 142 0.36 -1.49 13.60
C GLN A 142 -0.86 -1.05 12.80
N LEU A 143 -1.19 0.25 12.82
CA LEU A 143 -2.24 0.83 11.99
C LEU A 143 -1.94 0.71 10.50
N TYR A 144 -0.69 0.92 10.08
CA TYR A 144 -0.25 0.80 8.69
C TYR A 144 -0.39 -0.64 8.18
N GLN A 145 0.02 -1.62 8.99
CA GLN A 145 -0.14 -3.05 8.68
C GLN A 145 -1.62 -3.43 8.51
N ARG A 146 -2.54 -2.82 9.27
CA ARG A 146 -3.99 -3.00 9.13
C ARG A 146 -4.62 -2.15 8.00
N GLY A 147 -3.83 -1.29 7.34
CA GLY A 147 -4.32 -0.39 6.29
C GLY A 147 -5.26 0.70 6.79
N LEU A 148 -5.15 1.08 8.08
CA LEU A 148 -5.95 2.13 8.71
C LEU A 148 -5.30 3.52 8.63
N VAL A 149 -4.01 3.57 8.28
CA VAL A 149 -3.29 4.79 7.93
C VAL A 149 -2.58 4.61 6.60
N TRP A 150 -2.33 5.72 5.90
CA TRP A 150 -1.36 5.76 4.80
C TRP A 150 -0.26 6.78 5.12
N LEU A 151 0.85 6.62 4.41
CA LEU A 151 2.03 7.45 4.55
C LEU A 151 2.15 8.35 3.33
N GLU A 152 2.48 9.60 3.56
CA GLU A 152 2.73 10.60 2.53
C GLU A 152 4.13 11.17 2.73
N VAL A 153 4.87 11.26 1.63
CA VAL A 153 6.16 11.94 1.57
C VAL A 153 5.86 13.37 1.15
N PRO A 154 5.88 14.36 2.07
CA PRO A 154 5.54 15.72 1.71
C PRO A 154 6.54 16.27 0.68
N VAL A 155 6.02 16.92 -0.36
CA VAL A 155 6.81 17.68 -1.33
C VAL A 155 6.41 19.14 -1.23
N ARG A 156 7.35 19.99 -0.83
CA ARG A 156 7.18 21.42 -0.66
C ARG A 156 7.69 22.19 -1.88
N PRO A 157 7.19 23.41 -2.13
CA PRO A 157 7.67 24.25 -3.23
C PRO A 157 9.18 24.51 -3.20
N GLU A 158 9.78 24.54 -2.00
CA GLU A 158 11.21 24.74 -1.77
C GLU A 158 12.05 23.45 -1.86
N ASP A 159 11.44 22.28 -2.04
CA ASP A 159 12.18 21.02 -2.09
C ASP A 159 12.94 20.87 -3.41
N HIS A 160 14.18 20.39 -3.33
CA HIS A 160 15.02 20.07 -4.47
C HIS A 160 15.16 18.55 -4.62
N LEU A 161 14.76 18.04 -5.78
CA LEU A 161 14.92 16.63 -6.13
C LEU A 161 16.28 16.44 -6.82
N SER A 162 17.13 15.60 -6.26
CA SER A 162 18.36 15.15 -6.92
C SER A 162 18.16 13.72 -7.42
N ILE A 163 18.35 13.53 -8.74
CA ILE A 163 18.36 12.20 -9.34
C ILE A 163 19.83 11.81 -9.48
N PRO A 164 20.33 10.82 -8.73
CA PRO A 164 21.69 10.34 -8.93
C PRO A 164 21.82 9.78 -10.36
N PRO A 165 22.99 9.95 -11.00
CA PRO A 165 23.22 9.35 -12.31
C PRO A 165 23.03 7.83 -12.25
N LEU A 166 22.50 7.25 -13.32
CA LEU A 166 22.45 5.81 -13.49
C LEU A 166 23.91 5.32 -13.65
N GLU A 167 24.39 4.52 -12.70
CA GLU A 167 25.62 3.72 -12.87
C GLU A 167 25.40 2.56 -13.85
#